data_AF-A0A524JC34-F1
#
_entry.id   AF-A0A524JC34-F1
#
_cell.length_a   1.000
_cell.length_b   1.000
_cell.length_c   1.000
_cell.angle_alpha   90.00
_cell.angle_beta   90.00
_cell.angle_gamma   90.00
#
_symmetry.space_group_name_H-M   'P 1'
#
loop_
_entity.id
_entity.type
_entity.pdbx_description
1 polymer ?
#
loop_
_entity_poly.entity_id
_entity_poly.type
_entity_poly.pdbx_seq_one_letter_code
_entity_poly.pdbx_strand_id
1 'polypeptide(L)'
;MNLGFEEQTMRLTGIPMHLVGRDATLLKGRDGTDLSSITDTVSIGPGESADAIFVAPDVTPDAGFGYKKFFLYNRNANRISNGGAPGYGGQMTEVHVYPAGTLAAQTEPNT
;
A
#
# COMPACT_ATOMS: atom_id res chain seq x y z
N MET A 1 8.72 1.75 4.79
CA MET A 1 9.69 2.48 5.63
C MET A 1 9.99 3.82 4.98
N ASN A 2 10.09 4.90 5.77
CA ASN A 2 10.44 6.22 5.25
C ASN A 2 11.90 6.55 5.61
N LEU A 3 12.74 6.61 4.58
CA LEU A 3 14.17 6.94 4.69
C LEU A 3 14.46 8.41 4.35
N GLY A 4 13.42 9.20 4.06
CA GLY A 4 13.54 10.62 3.78
C GLY A 4 13.54 11.49 5.04
N PHE A 5 13.47 12.80 4.83
CA PHE A 5 13.46 13.82 5.89
C PHE A 5 12.09 14.49 6.06
N GLU A 6 11.08 14.07 5.29
CA GLU A 6 9.71 14.57 5.37
C GLU A 6 8.73 13.42 5.57
N GLU A 7 7.61 13.70 6.24
CA GLU A 7 6.49 12.76 6.35
C GLU A 7 5.93 12.41 4.97
N GLN A 8 5.66 11.12 4.76
CA GLN A 8 4.98 10.62 3.58
C GLN A 8 3.64 10.00 3.98
N THR A 9 2.58 10.32 3.24
CA THR A 9 1.24 9.76 3.47
C THR A 9 0.86 8.91 2.27
N MET A 10 1.01 7.60 2.39
CA MET A 10 0.75 6.64 1.32
C MET A 10 -0.70 6.14 1.37
N ARG A 11 -1.37 6.04 0.22
CA ARG A 11 -2.75 5.55 0.11
C ARG A 11 -2.87 4.47 -0.95
N LEU A 12 -3.53 3.37 -0.60
CA LEU A 12 -4.00 2.35 -1.54
C LEU A 12 -5.49 2.60 -1.81
N THR A 13 -5.81 3.17 -2.96
CA THR A 13 -7.23 3.51 -3.25
C THR A 13 -8.01 2.28 -3.65
N GLY A 14 -9.15 2.06 -2.99
CA GLY A 14 -10.11 1.00 -3.32
C GLY A 14 -9.92 -0.32 -2.59
N ILE A 15 -8.82 -0.49 -1.84
CA ILE A 15 -8.57 -1.68 -1.01
C ILE A 15 -8.19 -1.22 0.40
N PRO A 16 -8.97 -1.57 1.44
CA PRO A 16 -8.57 -1.28 2.81
C PRO A 16 -7.36 -2.15 3.20
N MET A 17 -6.43 -1.55 3.92
CA MET A 17 -5.26 -2.23 4.47
C MET A 17 -5.40 -2.38 5.98
N HIS A 18 -4.97 -3.52 6.50
CA HIS A 18 -4.81 -3.80 7.91
C HIS A 18 -3.41 -3.37 8.35
N LEU A 19 -3.31 -2.24 9.04
CA LEU A 19 -2.08 -1.77 9.65
C LEU A 19 -1.83 -2.60 10.91
N VAL A 20 -0.80 -3.45 10.87
CA VAL A 20 -0.50 -4.47 11.90
C VAL A 20 0.77 -4.16 12.69
N GLY A 21 1.67 -3.34 12.16
CA GLY A 21 2.94 -3.04 12.81
C GLY A 21 3.40 -1.60 12.59
N ARG A 22 4.12 -1.07 13.57
CA ARG A 22 4.88 0.17 13.47
C ARG A 22 6.21 0.04 14.18
N ASP A 23 7.26 0.58 13.59
CA ASP A 23 8.61 0.64 14.17
C ASP A 23 9.09 -0.70 14.73
N ALA A 24 9.00 -1.73 13.87
CA ALA A 24 9.33 -3.13 14.18
C ALA A 24 8.54 -3.73 15.37
N THR A 25 7.43 -3.10 15.76
CA THR A 25 6.58 -3.54 16.87
C THR A 25 5.19 -3.90 16.35
N LEU A 26 4.69 -5.09 16.73
CA LEU A 26 3.32 -5.50 16.44
C LEU A 26 2.34 -4.59 17.20
N LEU A 27 1.28 -4.13 16.54
CA LEU A 27 0.21 -3.35 17.15
C LEU A 27 -0.69 -4.24 18.01
N LYS A 28 -0.15 -4.69 19.14
CA LYS A 28 -0.81 -5.53 20.11
C LYS A 28 -0.41 -5.10 21.52
N GLY A 29 -1.40 -4.92 22.39
CA GLY A 29 -1.21 -4.63 23.80
C GLY A 29 -0.48 -5.75 24.53
N ARG A 30 0.10 -5.44 25.69
CA ARG A 30 0.79 -6.44 26.54
C ARG A 30 -0.14 -7.57 27.03
N ASP A 31 -1.43 -7.26 27.12
CA ASP A 31 -2.52 -8.16 27.47
C ASP A 31 -3.09 -8.94 26.26
N GLY A 32 -2.54 -8.72 25.07
CA GLY A 32 -3.02 -9.31 23.83
C GLY A 32 -4.11 -8.51 23.12
N THR A 33 -4.52 -7.34 23.66
CA THR A 33 -5.50 -6.46 23.02
C THR A 33 -5.04 -6.08 21.62
N ASP A 34 -5.92 -6.22 20.64
CA ASP A 34 -5.61 -5.82 19.26
C ASP A 34 -5.63 -4.29 19.14
N LEU A 35 -4.49 -3.71 18.74
CA LEU A 35 -4.31 -2.26 18.52
C LEU A 35 -4.14 -1.94 17.03
N SER A 36 -4.28 -2.95 16.17
CA SER A 36 -4.24 -2.78 14.73
C SER A 36 -5.43 -1.97 14.23
N SER A 37 -5.33 -1.45 13.00
CA SER A 37 -6.41 -0.65 12.41
C SER A 37 -6.61 -0.97 10.94
N ILE A 38 -7.85 -0.83 10.46
CA ILE A 38 -8.18 -0.92 9.04
C ILE A 38 -8.19 0.51 8.47
N THR A 39 -7.35 0.77 7.47
CA THR A 39 -7.20 2.07 6.83
C THR A 39 -6.77 1.90 5.37
N ASP A 40 -7.15 2.82 4.49
CA ASP A 40 -6.62 2.87 3.13
C ASP A 40 -5.38 3.77 3.02
N THR A 41 -5.04 4.49 4.11
CA THR A 41 -4.00 5.52 4.16
C THR A 41 -3.10 5.33 5.37
N VAL A 42 -1.78 5.41 5.16
CA VAL A 42 -0.75 5.29 6.20
C VAL A 42 0.22 6.47 6.09
N SER A 43 0.29 7.26 7.16
CA SER A 43 1.32 8.29 7.36
C SER A 43 2.54 7.69 8.04
N ILE A 44 3.73 8.05 7.54
CA ILE A 44 5.03 7.54 7.99
C ILE A 44 5.99 8.72 8.09
N GLY A 45 6.40 9.07 9.30
CA GLY A 45 7.39 10.11 9.58
C GLY A 45 8.81 9.72 9.19
N PRO A 46 9.78 10.66 9.22
CA PRO A 46 11.19 10.36 8.94
C PRO A 46 11.75 9.29 9.89
N GLY A 47 12.34 8.23 9.34
CA GLY A 47 12.89 7.12 10.13
C GLY A 47 11.86 6.09 10.62
N GLU A 48 10.56 6.34 10.42
CA GLU A 48 9.50 5.43 10.84
C GLU A 48 9.29 4.30 9.82
N SER A 49 8.71 3.21 10.33
CA SER A 49 8.25 2.08 9.53
C SER A 49 6.83 1.68 9.90
N ALA A 50 6.11 1.14 8.92
CA ALA A 50 4.75 0.65 9.09
C ALA A 50 4.59 -0.62 8.25
N ASP A 51 3.95 -1.62 8.84
CA ASP A 51 3.60 -2.87 8.19
C ASP A 51 2.09 -2.92 8.01
N ALA A 52 1.66 -2.94 6.76
CA ALA A 52 0.25 -2.98 6.37
C ALA A 52 0.01 -4.16 5.43
N ILE A 53 -1.04 -4.93 5.71
CA ILE A 53 -1.42 -6.13 4.95
C ILE A 53 -2.78 -5.86 4.33
N PHE A 54 -2.98 -6.23 3.07
CA PHE A 54 -4.31 -6.27 2.48
C PHE A 54 -4.59 -7.65 1.92
N VAL A 55 -5.87 -8.02 1.90
CA VAL A 55 -6.34 -9.19 1.18
C VAL A 55 -6.78 -8.71 -0.20
N ALA A 56 -6.24 -9.32 -1.25
CA ALA A 56 -6.66 -9.01 -2.61
C ALA A 56 -8.16 -9.32 -2.76
N PRO A 57 -9.00 -8.34 -3.15
CA PRO A 57 -10.44 -8.57 -3.31
C PRO A 57 -10.72 -9.40 -4.57
N ASP A 58 -11.92 -9.98 -4.63
CA ASP A 58 -12.46 -10.47 -5.89
C ASP A 58 -12.71 -9.30 -6.84
N VAL A 59 -12.25 -9.42 -8.08
CA VAL A 59 -12.29 -8.33 -9.06
C VAL A 59 -12.78 -8.77 -10.42
N THR A 60 -13.47 -7.84 -11.10
CA THR A 60 -13.63 -7.87 -12.55
C THR A 60 -12.48 -7.08 -13.17
N PRO A 61 -11.74 -7.63 -14.15
CA PRO A 61 -10.67 -6.92 -14.82
C PRO A 61 -11.12 -5.61 -15.48
N ASP A 62 -10.20 -4.65 -15.55
CA ASP A 62 -10.43 -3.43 -16.32
C ASP A 62 -10.44 -3.74 -17.83
N ALA A 63 -11.16 -2.95 -18.61
CA ALA A 63 -11.29 -3.17 -20.05
C ALA A 63 -9.91 -3.19 -20.74
N GLY A 64 -9.63 -4.28 -21.46
CA GLY A 64 -8.36 -4.48 -22.17
C GLY A 64 -7.22 -5.05 -21.31
N PHE A 65 -7.44 -5.34 -20.03
CA PHE A 65 -6.46 -5.95 -19.14
C PHE A 65 -6.94 -7.31 -18.61
N GLY A 66 -5.99 -8.15 -18.19
CA GLY A 66 -6.27 -9.41 -17.48
C GLY A 66 -6.45 -9.23 -15.97
N TYR A 67 -6.39 -7.99 -15.49
CA TYR A 67 -6.39 -7.63 -14.07
C TYR A 67 -7.20 -6.35 -13.84
N LYS A 68 -7.53 -6.08 -12.58
CA LYS A 68 -8.02 -4.79 -12.11
C LYS A 68 -6.88 -3.98 -11.50
N LYS A 69 -6.79 -2.71 -11.88
CA LYS A 69 -5.74 -1.79 -11.43
C LYS A 69 -6.18 -0.99 -10.22
N PHE A 70 -5.32 -0.94 -9.21
CA PHE A 70 -5.47 -0.05 -8.06
C PHE A 70 -4.19 0.79 -7.92
N PHE A 71 -4.32 2.01 -7.39
CA PHE A 71 -3.17 2.89 -7.19
C PHE A 71 -2.72 2.87 -5.74
N LEU A 72 -1.41 2.69 -5.54
CA LEU A 72 -0.69 2.96 -4.31
C LEU A 72 0.17 4.21 -4.53
N TYR A 73 -0.16 5.30 -3.85
CA TYR A 73 0.49 6.59 -4.12
C TYR A 73 0.55 7.50 -2.90
N ASN A 74 1.42 8.50 -2.95
CA ASN A 74 1.46 9.54 -1.93
C ASN A 74 0.29 10.52 -2.09
N ARG A 75 -0.49 10.76 -1.05
CA ARG A 75 -1.60 11.72 -1.07
C ARG A 75 -1.17 13.17 -1.28
N ASN A 76 0.08 13.51 -1.02
CA ASN A 76 0.60 14.84 -1.27
C ASN A 76 0.79 15.04 -2.79
N ALA A 77 0.03 15.97 -3.37
CA ALA A 77 0.07 16.26 -4.81
C ALA A 77 1.48 16.68 -5.31
N ASN A 78 2.29 17.28 -4.44
CA ASN A 78 3.68 17.66 -4.78
C ASN A 78 4.62 16.45 -4.83
N ARG A 79 4.18 15.27 -4.38
CA ARG A 79 4.95 14.03 -4.33
C ARG A 79 4.57 13.04 -5.44
N ILE A 80 3.62 13.40 -6.30
CA ILE A 80 3.14 12.56 -7.41
C ILE A 80 3.51 13.13 -8.79
N SER A 81 4.53 13.98 -8.85
CA SER A 81 5.10 14.53 -10.08
C SER A 81 6.62 14.46 -10.06
N ASN A 82 7.23 14.56 -11.25
CA ASN A 82 8.69 14.59 -11.40
C ASN A 82 9.13 16.01 -11.75
N GLY A 83 9.85 16.68 -10.85
CA GLY A 83 10.40 18.03 -11.10
C GLY A 83 9.35 19.12 -11.34
N GLY A 84 8.13 18.96 -10.81
CA GLY A 84 7.03 19.92 -11.01
C GLY A 84 6.39 19.91 -12.40
N ALA A 85 6.78 18.97 -13.26
CA ALA A 85 6.14 18.78 -14.57
C ALA A 85 4.73 18.18 -14.42
N PRO A 86 3.80 18.47 -15.35
CA PRO A 86 2.48 17.85 -15.36
C PRO A 86 2.58 16.35 -15.68
N GLY A 87 1.67 15.56 -15.11
CA GLY A 87 1.57 14.11 -15.32
C GLY A 87 1.84 13.27 -14.07
N TYR A 88 1.63 11.96 -14.19
CA TYR A 88 1.90 11.00 -13.13
C TYR A 88 3.41 10.77 -12.97
N GLY A 89 3.89 10.82 -11.73
CA GLY A 89 5.30 10.56 -11.39
C GLY A 89 5.49 10.45 -9.88
N GLY A 90 6.74 10.62 -9.44
CA GLY A 90 7.09 10.61 -8.02
C GLY A 90 6.74 9.30 -7.30
N GLN A 91 6.20 9.41 -6.09
CA GLN A 91 5.87 8.30 -5.22
C GLN A 91 4.49 7.72 -5.56
N MET A 92 4.42 6.97 -6.65
CA MET A 92 3.22 6.29 -7.13
C MET A 92 3.59 4.96 -7.79
N THR A 93 2.75 3.95 -7.58
CA THR A 93 2.80 2.66 -8.27
C THR A 93 1.41 2.06 -8.38
N GLU A 94 1.31 0.92 -9.04
CA GLU A 94 0.07 0.19 -9.28
C GLU A 94 0.10 -1.16 -8.56
N VAL A 95 -1.06 -1.56 -8.05
CA VAL A 95 -1.36 -2.92 -7.61
C VAL A 95 -2.28 -3.54 -8.65
N HIS A 96 -1.84 -4.63 -9.27
CA HIS A 96 -2.63 -5.37 -10.24
C HIS A 96 -3.23 -6.61 -9.58
N VAL A 97 -4.54 -6.63 -9.42
CA VAL A 97 -5.26 -7.79 -8.87
C VAL A 97 -5.86 -8.56 -10.02
N TYR A 98 -5.50 -9.84 -10.12
CA TYR A 98 -6.03 -10.74 -11.13
C TYR A 98 -7.21 -11.54 -10.53
N PRO A 99 -8.18 -11.98 -11.35
CA PRO A 99 -9.27 -12.83 -10.88
C PRO A 99 -8.76 -14.10 -10.19
N ALA A 100 -9.53 -14.64 -9.25
CA ALA A 100 -9.17 -15.86 -8.56
C ALA A 100 -8.91 -17.01 -9.55
N GLY A 101 -7.80 -17.73 -9.34
CA GLY A 101 -7.42 -18.88 -10.16
C GLY A 101 -6.70 -18.56 -11.48
N THR A 102 -6.44 -17.30 -11.82
CA THR A 102 -5.71 -16.96 -13.06
C THR A 102 -4.19 -16.91 -12.88
N LEU A 103 -3.71 -16.65 -11.67
CA LEU A 103 -2.28 -16.69 -11.34
C LEU A 103 -1.90 -18.06 -10.78
N ALA A 104 -0.68 -18.50 -11.09
CA ALA A 104 -0.11 -19.68 -10.44
C ALA A 104 0.04 -19.44 -8.93
N ALA A 105 -0.01 -20.50 -8.14
CA ALA A 105 0.26 -20.41 -6.71
C ALA A 105 1.68 -19.85 -6.50
N GLN A 106 1.81 -18.86 -5.61
CA GLN A 106 3.11 -18.35 -5.20
C GLN A 106 3.82 -19.44 -4.39
N THR A 107 4.88 -20.02 -4.94
CA THR A 107 5.66 -21.08 -4.26
C THR A 107 6.80 -20.53 -3.41
N GLU A 108 7.27 -19.31 -3.72
CA GLU A 108 8.38 -18.64 -3.03
C GLU A 108 8.10 -17.13 -2.89
N PRO A 109 8.71 -16.46 -1.90
CA PRO A 109 8.67 -15.01 -1.82
C PRO A 109 9.23 -14.37 -3.10
N ASN A 110 8.61 -13.28 -3.56
CA ASN A 110 9.19 -12.48 -4.64
C ASN A 110 10.48 -11.83 -4.11
N THR A 111 11.64 -12.25 -4.65
CA THR A 111 12.96 -11.69 -4.33
C THR A 111 13.28 -10.47 -5.16
#